data_AF-A0A7X0D3Q4-F1
#
_entry.id   AF-A0A7X0D3Q4-F1
#
_cell.length_a   1.000
_cell.length_b   1.000
_cell.length_c   1.000
_cell.angle_alpha   90.00
_cell.angle_beta   90.00
_cell.angle_gamma   90.00
#
_symmetry.space_group_name_H-M   'P 1'
#
loop_
_entity.id
_entity.type
_entity.pdbx_description
1 polymer ?
#
loop_
_entity_poly.entity_id
_entity_poly.type
_entity_poly.pdbx_seq_one_letter_code
_entity_poly.pdbx_strand_id
1 'polypeptide(L)'
;MVAVVGVNAQGARDWTDTKVGIVEDVAESARSAVERARAEDALRESEERYRTLFEAIDEGFAIFEMIYNASGQTVDFRYVETNPAFERQTGRRPQPGQTMRETGWRPLRECRVFYRGLMSMIE
;
A
#
# COMPACT_ATOMS: atom_id res chain seq x y z
N MET A 1 -20.11 10.45 -9.74
CA MET A 1 -21.15 10.50 -8.69
C MET A 1 -21.95 11.78 -8.83
N VAL A 2 -23.25 11.77 -8.55
CA VAL A 2 -24.07 12.99 -8.49
C VAL A 2 -24.38 13.30 -7.02
N ALA A 3 -24.05 14.51 -6.58
CA ALA A 3 -24.40 15.04 -5.27
C ALA A 3 -24.99 16.45 -5.47
N VAL A 4 -25.91 16.85 -4.59
CA VAL A 4 -26.62 18.13 -4.67
C VAL A 4 -26.28 18.96 -3.44
N VAL A 5 -25.86 20.20 -3.68
CA VAL A 5 -25.75 21.23 -2.63
C VAL A 5 -27.01 22.09 -2.69
N GLY A 6 -27.79 22.05 -1.61
CA GLY A 6 -29.02 22.83 -1.49
C GLY A 6 -28.85 24.00 -0.53
N VAL A 7 -29.20 25.20 -0.97
CA VAL A 7 -29.25 26.39 -0.11
C VAL A 7 -30.71 26.73 0.15
N ASN A 8 -31.09 26.77 1.43
CA ASN A 8 -32.46 27.09 1.86
C ASN A 8 -32.51 28.48 2.50
N ALA A 9 -33.56 29.24 2.20
CA ALA A 9 -33.83 30.55 2.80
C ALA A 9 -35.33 30.71 3.09
N GLN A 10 -35.67 31.44 4.16
CA GLN A 10 -37.06 31.83 4.43
C GLN A 10 -37.39 33.11 3.66
N GLY A 11 -38.29 33.03 2.67
CA GLY A 11 -38.70 34.16 1.84
C GLY A 11 -37.92 34.30 0.51
N ALA A 12 -38.33 35.26 -0.33
CA ALA A 12 -37.68 35.51 -1.61
C ALA A 12 -36.26 36.06 -1.38
N ARG A 13 -35.25 35.40 -1.96
CA ARG A 13 -33.85 35.81 -1.90
C ARG A 13 -33.41 36.32 -3.27
N ASP A 14 -32.76 37.47 -3.28
CA ASP A 14 -32.11 38.00 -4.49
C ASP A 14 -30.85 37.19 -4.80
N TRP A 15 -30.84 36.49 -5.93
CA TRP A 15 -29.75 35.65 -6.40
C TRP A 15 -28.93 36.39 -7.46
N THR A 16 -27.94 37.12 -6.97
CA THR A 16 -26.94 37.78 -7.82
C THR A 16 -25.86 36.77 -8.21
N ASP A 17 -25.13 37.04 -9.30
CA ASP A 17 -24.01 36.21 -9.77
C ASP A 17 -22.99 35.94 -8.66
N THR A 18 -22.70 36.93 -7.81
CA THR A 18 -21.81 36.77 -6.65
C THR A 18 -22.30 35.70 -5.67
N LYS A 19 -23.60 35.65 -5.38
CA LYS A 19 -24.17 34.66 -4.44
C LYS A 19 -24.21 33.27 -5.05
N VAL A 20 -24.42 33.17 -6.37
CA VAL A 20 -24.33 31.91 -7.11
C VAL A 20 -22.90 31.39 -7.07
N GLY A 21 -21.91 32.24 -7.36
CA GLY A 21 -20.48 31.86 -7.32
C GLY A 21 -20.04 31.29 -5.98
N ILE A 22 -20.51 31.85 -4.85
CA ILE A 22 -20.22 31.28 -3.52
C ILE A 22 -20.74 29.84 -3.39
N VAL A 23 -21.93 29.55 -3.92
CA VAL A 23 -22.52 28.20 -3.86
C VAL A 23 -21.75 27.24 -4.76
N GLU A 24 -21.30 27.71 -5.92
CA GLU A 24 -20.46 26.95 -6.85
C GLU A 24 -19.10 26.60 -6.21
N ASP A 25 -18.41 27.59 -5.62
CA ASP A 25 -17.14 27.39 -4.92
C ASP A 25 -17.29 26.38 -3.77
N VAL A 26 -18.37 26.49 -2.99
CA VAL A 26 -18.68 25.54 -1.91
C VAL A 26 -18.96 24.15 -2.47
N ALA A 27 -19.70 24.04 -3.57
CA ALA A 27 -19.99 22.75 -4.19
C ALA A 27 -18.74 22.08 -4.76
N GLU A 28 -17.81 22.85 -5.34
CA GLU A 28 -16.54 22.34 -5.85
C GLU A 28 -15.62 21.89 -4.69
N SER A 29 -15.49 22.71 -3.66
CA SER A 29 -14.73 22.36 -2.45
C SER A 29 -15.29 21.13 -1.76
N ALA A 30 -16.62 21.04 -1.60
CA ALA A 30 -17.29 19.90 -1.02
C ALA A 30 -17.09 18.62 -1.87
N ARG A 31 -17.15 18.73 -3.20
CA ARG A 31 -16.86 17.60 -4.09
C ARG A 31 -15.44 17.10 -3.86
N SER A 32 -14.46 17.99 -3.90
CA SER A 32 -13.05 17.63 -3.71
C SER A 32 -12.81 16.94 -2.36
N ALA A 33 -13.37 17.48 -1.28
CA ALA A 33 -13.27 16.91 0.06
C ALA A 33 -13.91 15.50 0.14
N VAL A 34 -15.10 15.34 -0.45
CA VAL A 34 -15.83 14.06 -0.46
C VAL A 34 -15.12 13.00 -1.31
N GLU A 35 -14.58 13.38 -2.47
CA GLU A 35 -13.80 12.47 -3.32
C GLU A 35 -12.52 12.02 -2.63
N ARG A 36 -11.82 12.95 -1.99
CA ARG A 36 -10.64 12.65 -1.18
C ARG A 36 -10.97 11.69 -0.03
N ALA A 37 -12.00 11.97 0.76
CA ALA A 37 -12.39 11.12 1.88
C ALA A 37 -12.71 9.69 1.44
N ARG A 38 -13.38 9.53 0.28
CA ARG A 38 -13.65 8.20 -0.27
C ARG A 38 -12.41 7.47 -0.77
N ALA A 39 -11.46 8.19 -1.37
CA ALA A 39 -10.20 7.59 -1.79
C ALA A 39 -9.39 7.12 -0.58
N GLU A 40 -9.37 7.90 0.50
CA GLU A 40 -8.72 7.54 1.78
C GLU A 40 -9.41 6.32 2.42
N ASP A 41 -10.75 6.29 2.46
CA ASP A 41 -11.49 5.13 2.99
C ASP A 41 -11.27 3.86 2.16
N ALA A 42 -11.30 3.97 0.84
CA ALA A 42 -11.05 2.83 -0.05
C ALA A 42 -9.62 2.30 0.09
N LEU A 43 -8.63 3.20 0.24
CA LEU A 43 -7.25 2.81 0.51
C LEU A 43 -7.15 2.07 1.85
N ARG A 44 -7.74 2.63 2.91
CA ARG A 44 -7.74 2.01 4.24
C ARG A 44 -8.39 0.63 4.24
N GLU A 45 -9.55 0.47 3.60
CA GLU A 45 -10.22 -0.84 3.48
C GLU A 45 -9.34 -1.85 2.72
N SER A 46 -8.68 -1.41 1.65
CA SER A 46 -7.76 -2.26 0.89
C SER A 46 -6.54 -2.65 1.72
N GLU A 47 -5.96 -1.74 2.50
CA GLU A 47 -4.84 -2.00 3.39
C GLU A 47 -5.21 -2.96 4.54
N GLU A 48 -6.38 -2.76 5.15
CA GLU A 48 -6.92 -3.64 6.20
C GLU A 48 -7.17 -5.05 5.64
N ARG A 49 -7.73 -5.15 4.43
CA ARG A 49 -7.94 -6.43 3.74
C ARG A 49 -6.61 -7.10 3.40
N TYR A 50 -5.65 -6.36 2.86
CA TYR A 50 -4.30 -6.88 2.60
C TYR A 50 -3.66 -7.41 3.89
N ARG A 51 -3.66 -6.60 4.97
CA ARG A 51 -3.11 -6.97 6.28
C ARG A 51 -3.75 -8.24 6.82
N THR A 52 -5.07 -8.32 6.79
CA THR A 52 -5.83 -9.49 7.26
C THR A 52 -5.47 -10.74 6.47
N LEU A 53 -5.44 -10.65 5.14
CA LEU A 53 -5.10 -11.80 4.29
C LEU A 53 -3.64 -12.21 4.50
N PHE A 54 -2.72 -11.24 4.48
CA PHE A 54 -1.30 -11.47 4.65
C PHE A 54 -0.96 -12.15 5.99
N GLU A 55 -1.62 -11.72 7.07
CA GLU A 55 -1.47 -12.33 8.41
C GLU A 55 -2.10 -13.71 8.52
N ALA A 56 -3.18 -13.97 7.76
CA ALA A 56 -3.89 -15.25 7.76
C ALA A 56 -3.23 -16.33 6.89
N ILE A 57 -2.23 -15.99 6.06
CA ILE A 57 -1.47 -17.00 5.29
C ILE A 57 -0.70 -17.90 6.26
N ASP A 58 -0.96 -19.20 6.21
CA ASP A 58 -0.30 -20.21 7.04
C ASP A 58 1.13 -20.53 6.60
N GLU A 59 1.45 -20.25 5.33
CA GLU A 59 2.77 -20.42 4.72
C GLU A 59 3.68 -19.23 5.02
N GLY A 60 4.96 -19.49 5.29
CA GLY A 60 5.93 -18.42 5.51
C GLY A 60 6.10 -17.56 4.27
N PHE A 61 5.72 -16.28 4.36
CA PHE A 61 5.76 -15.34 3.26
C PHE A 61 6.58 -14.10 3.63
N ALA A 62 7.42 -13.66 2.71
CA ALA A 62 8.26 -12.47 2.87
C ALA A 62 8.41 -11.73 1.55
N ILE A 63 8.32 -10.40 1.61
CA ILE A 63 8.61 -9.48 0.50
C ILE A 63 10.03 -8.96 0.68
N PHE A 64 10.78 -8.96 -0.42
CA PHE A 64 12.15 -8.50 -0.45
C PHE A 64 12.37 -7.45 -1.53
N GLU A 65 13.27 -6.52 -1.24
CA GLU A 65 13.88 -5.64 -2.23
C GLU A 65 15.27 -6.21 -2.59
N MET A 66 15.56 -6.29 -3.89
CA MET A 66 16.85 -6.77 -4.39
C MET A 66 17.91 -5.67 -4.34
N ILE A 67 19.07 -5.97 -3.79
CA ILE A 67 20.22 -5.07 -3.77
C ILE A 67 21.20 -5.53 -4.86
N TYR A 68 21.53 -4.63 -5.77
CA TYR A 68 22.46 -4.87 -6.88
C TYR A 68 23.78 -4.13 -6.70
N ASN A 69 24.86 -4.70 -7.23
CA ASN A 69 26.13 -3.99 -7.38
C ASN A 69 26.19 -3.18 -8.69
N ALA A 70 27.31 -2.48 -8.90
CA ALA A 70 27.54 -1.68 -10.10
C ALA A 70 27.55 -2.48 -11.42
N SER A 71 27.75 -3.80 -11.36
CA SER A 71 27.68 -4.68 -12.53
C SER A 71 26.29 -5.27 -12.76
N GLY A 72 25.27 -4.82 -12.02
CA GLY A 72 23.88 -5.30 -12.15
C GLY A 72 23.63 -6.69 -11.54
N GLN A 73 24.56 -7.22 -10.76
CA GLN A 73 24.40 -8.52 -10.10
C GLN A 73 23.75 -8.35 -8.73
N THR A 74 22.76 -9.17 -8.41
CA THR A 74 22.12 -9.19 -7.08
C THR A 74 23.13 -9.67 -6.03
N VAL A 75 23.43 -8.82 -5.05
CA VAL A 75 24.41 -9.09 -4.00
C VAL A 75 23.77 -9.35 -2.63
N ASP A 76 22.55 -8.88 -2.41
CA ASP A 76 21.80 -9.10 -1.17
C ASP A 76 20.29 -8.86 -1.37
N PHE A 77 19.50 -9.15 -0.34
CA PHE A 77 18.07 -8.89 -0.29
C PHE A 77 17.74 -8.18 1.01
N ARG A 78 16.90 -7.16 0.92
CA ARG A 78 16.38 -6.40 2.06
C ARG A 78 14.96 -6.83 2.36
N TYR A 79 14.67 -7.18 3.61
CA TYR A 79 13.31 -7.49 4.03
C TYR A 79 12.46 -6.21 3.94
N VAL A 80 11.38 -6.27 3.18
CA VAL A 80 10.36 -5.21 3.13
C VAL A 80 9.25 -5.55 4.13
N GLU A 81 8.77 -6.79 4.08
CA GLU A 81 7.69 -7.25 4.95
C GLU A 81 7.76 -8.77 5.13
N THR A 82 7.30 -9.28 6.27
CA THR A 82 7.20 -10.71 6.56
C THR A 82 5.90 -10.99 7.27
N ASN A 83 5.23 -12.09 6.93
CA ASN A 83 4.02 -12.49 7.63
C ASN A 83 4.33 -13.24 8.95
N PRO A 84 3.34 -13.41 9.84
CA PRO A 84 3.54 -14.14 11.09
C PRO A 84 3.95 -15.61 10.89
N ALA A 85 3.50 -16.26 9.81
CA ALA A 85 3.91 -17.63 9.51
C ALA A 85 5.40 -17.74 9.20
N PHE A 86 6.00 -16.74 8.56
CA PHE A 86 7.43 -16.71 8.28
C PHE A 86 8.23 -16.78 9.58
N GLU A 87 7.83 -16.01 10.60
CA GLU A 87 8.46 -16.04 11.92
C GLU A 87 8.27 -17.41 12.59
N ARG A 88 7.05 -17.95 12.58
CA ARG A 88 6.76 -19.28 13.18
C ARG A 88 7.57 -20.40 12.53
N GLN A 89 7.70 -20.39 11.20
CA GLN A 89 8.33 -21.46 10.44
C GLN A 89 9.85 -21.36 10.41
N THR A 90 10.38 -20.13 10.34
CA THR A 90 11.84 -19.91 10.22
C THR A 90 12.52 -19.58 11.55
N GLY A 91 11.74 -19.25 12.59
CA GLY A 91 12.24 -18.79 13.88
C GLY A 91 12.88 -17.41 13.84
N ARG A 92 12.61 -16.62 12.80
CA ARG A 92 13.27 -15.32 12.57
C ARG A 92 12.27 -14.19 12.42
N ARG A 93 12.65 -13.04 12.99
CA ARG A 93 11.85 -11.81 12.97
C ARG A 93 12.71 -10.64 12.49
N PRO A 94 13.05 -10.58 11.20
CA PRO A 94 13.77 -9.45 10.65
C PRO A 94 12.89 -8.19 10.72
N GLN A 95 13.49 -7.05 11.00
CA GLN A 95 12.82 -5.76 10.87
C GLN A 95 12.85 -5.31 9.40
N PRO A 96 11.80 -4.62 8.91
CA PRO A 96 11.85 -3.95 7.62
C PRO A 96 13.12 -3.11 7.47
N GLY A 97 13.80 -3.24 6.35
CA GLY A 97 15.05 -2.54 6.07
C GLY A 97 16.32 -3.34 6.35
N GLN A 98 16.27 -4.36 7.22
CA GLN A 98 17.41 -5.24 7.45
C GLN A 98 17.68 -6.11 6.22
N THR A 99 18.95 -6.43 5.98
CA THR A 99 19.31 -7.36 4.90
C THR A 99 19.41 -8.81 5.36
N MET A 100 19.29 -9.74 4.42
CA MET A 100 19.50 -11.17 4.68
C MET A 100 20.90 -11.42 5.27
N ARG A 101 21.92 -10.72 4.81
CA ARG A 101 23.28 -10.82 5.38
C ARG A 101 23.34 -10.31 6.82
N GLU A 102 22.73 -9.17 7.13
CA GLU A 102 22.71 -8.60 8.49
C GLU A 102 22.01 -9.51 9.50
N THR A 103 20.92 -10.14 9.07
CA THR A 103 20.17 -11.10 9.89
C THR A 103 20.88 -12.45 10.03
N GLY A 104 22.06 -12.60 9.41
CA GLY A 104 22.81 -13.85 9.40
C GLY A 104 22.12 -14.98 8.63
N TRP A 105 21.11 -14.66 7.81
CA TRP A 105 20.51 -15.61 6.89
C TRP A 105 21.50 -15.85 5.75
N ARG A 106 22.19 -16.99 5.80
CA ARG A 106 22.98 -17.46 4.66
C ARG A 106 22.01 -18.15 3.71
N PRO A 107 21.95 -17.77 2.42
CA PRO A 107 21.25 -18.57 1.43
C PRO A 107 21.87 -19.96 1.49
N LEU A 108 21.16 -20.94 2.05
CA LEU A 108 21.61 -22.32 2.04
C LEU A 108 21.88 -22.69 0.59
N ARG A 109 22.80 -23.63 0.34
CA ARG A 109 23.05 -24.16 -1.03
C ARG A 109 21.74 -24.59 -1.73
N GLU A 110 20.69 -24.88 -0.95
CA GLU A 110 19.32 -25.21 -1.35
C GLU A 110 18.47 -24.02 -1.83
N CYS A 111 18.65 -22.80 -1.29
CA CYS A 111 18.00 -21.60 -1.81
C CYS A 111 18.39 -21.36 -3.29
N ARG A 112 19.59 -21.75 -3.70
CA ARG A 112 20.06 -21.60 -5.09
C ARG A 112 19.20 -22.35 -6.12
N VAL A 113 18.41 -23.35 -5.70
CA VAL A 113 17.45 -24.08 -6.55
C VAL A 113 16.11 -23.33 -6.61
N PHE A 114 15.61 -22.84 -5.47
CA PHE A 114 14.36 -22.07 -5.41
C PHE A 114 14.46 -20.74 -6.19
N TYR A 115 15.59 -20.02 -6.05
CA TYR A 115 15.83 -18.75 -6.75
C TYR A 115 16.09 -18.89 -8.25
N ARG A 116 16.63 -20.04 -8.72
CA ARG A 116 16.89 -20.23 -10.16
C ARG A 116 15.59 -20.35 -10.96
N GLY A 117 14.56 -20.97 -10.38
CA GLY A 117 13.22 -21.07 -10.99
C GLY A 117 12.44 -19.75 -10.93
N LEU A 118 12.58 -18.99 -9.85
CA LEU A 118 11.89 -17.70 -9.67
C LEU A 118 12.48 -16.59 -10.55
N MET A 119 13.80 -16.55 -10.73
CA MET A 119 14.45 -15.59 -11.64
C MET A 119 14.20 -15.90 -13.12
N SER A 120 13.98 -17.17 -13.49
CA SER A 120 13.61 -17.56 -14.87
C SER A 120 12.15 -17.29 -15.25
N MET A 121 11.30 -16.89 -14.29
CA MET A 121 9.90 -16.53 -14.55
C MET A 121 9.69 -15.01 -14.72
N ILE A 122 10.72 -14.20 -14.50
CA ILE A 122 10.66 -12.72 -14.59
C ILE A 122 11.31 -12.21 -15.90
N GLU A 123 11.79 -13.11 -16.77
CA GLU A 123 12.18 -12.85 -18.15
C GLU A 123 11.14 -13.40 -19.14
#